data_AF-A0A7W8QZ89-F1
#
_entry.id   AF-A0A7W8QZ89-F1
#
_cell.length_a   1.000
_cell.length_b   1.000
_cell.length_c   1.000
_cell.angle_alpha   90.00
_cell.angle_beta   90.00
_cell.angle_gamma   90.00
#
_symmetry.space_group_name_H-M   'P 1'
#
loop_
_entity.id
_entity.type
_entity.pdbx_description
1 polymer ?
#
loop_
_entity_poly.entity_id
_entity_poly.type
_entity_poly.pdbx_seq_one_letter_code
_entity_poly.pdbx_strand_id
1 'polypeptide(L)'
;MKILITGGVSAQALKMLIAFADDAIVLADYGDVPLFPTAKYQFISLGERNDDIIAHNLLNHCLNEAADAILPLYAFEIAEIAKSAVLFEEFNIRVLLPETAQIIPLKK
;
A
#
# COMPACT_ATOMS: atom_id res chain seq x y z
N MET A 1 2.25 0.07 -14.70
CA MET A 1 1.55 -0.82 -13.75
C MET A 1 0.75 0.04 -12.78
N LYS A 2 -0.30 -0.48 -12.16
CA LYS A 2 -1.03 0.18 -11.08
C LYS A 2 -0.48 -0.34 -9.74
N ILE A 3 0.11 0.54 -8.93
CA ILE A 3 0.79 0.15 -7.69
C ILE A 3 0.04 0.76 -6.51
N LEU A 4 -0.35 -0.08 -5.54
CA LEU A 4 -0.91 0.34 -4.27
C LEU A 4 0.21 0.51 -3.24
N ILE A 5 0.39 1.71 -2.71
CA ILE A 5 1.41 2.04 -1.72
C ILE A 5 0.70 2.44 -0.43
N THR A 6 0.99 1.77 0.68
CA THR A 6 0.39 2.10 1.98
C THR A 6 1.15 3.24 2.67
N GLY A 7 0.60 3.79 3.75
CA GLY A 7 1.17 4.96 4.42
C GLY A 7 1.12 6.20 3.55
N GLY A 8 0.07 6.33 2.72
CA GLY A 8 -0.06 7.36 1.68
C GLY A 8 0.14 8.80 2.16
N VAL A 9 -0.18 9.12 3.42
CA VAL A 9 0.02 10.48 3.96
C VAL A 9 1.42 10.72 4.52
N SER A 10 2.28 9.70 4.52
CA SER A 10 3.65 9.78 4.99
C SER A 10 4.60 10.38 3.96
N ALA A 11 5.68 11.01 4.44
CA ALA A 11 6.75 11.50 3.57
C ALA A 11 7.46 10.34 2.82
N GLN A 12 7.47 9.14 3.40
CA GLN A 12 8.03 7.94 2.78
C GLN A 12 7.25 7.55 1.52
N ALA A 13 5.91 7.46 1.61
CA ALA A 13 5.06 7.13 0.46
C ALA A 13 5.14 8.20 -0.65
N LEU A 14 5.13 9.48 -0.28
CA LEU A 14 5.24 10.56 -1.25
C LEU A 14 6.58 10.55 -2.01
N LYS A 15 7.67 10.11 -1.38
CA LYS A 15 8.96 9.92 -2.06
C LYS A 15 8.91 8.79 -3.10
N MET A 16 8.10 7.75 -2.86
CA MET A 16 7.96 6.63 -3.81
C MET A 16 7.33 7.07 -5.14
N LEU A 17 6.54 8.14 -5.16
CA LEU A 17 5.98 8.71 -6.40
C LEU A 17 7.06 9.07 -7.42
N ILE A 18 8.27 9.42 -6.96
CA ILE A 18 9.41 9.74 -7.82
C ILE A 18 10.01 8.46 -8.41
N ALA A 19 10.07 7.38 -7.62
CA ALA A 19 10.62 6.10 -8.04
C ALA A 19 9.71 5.37 -9.06
N PHE A 20 8.41 5.65 -9.02
CA PHE A 20 7.38 5.04 -9.86
C PHE A 20 6.72 6.07 -10.80
N ALA A 21 7.50 7.00 -11.36
CA ALA A 21 6.98 8.13 -12.10
C ALA A 21 6.17 7.78 -13.36
N ASP A 22 6.42 6.61 -13.95
CA ASP A 22 5.74 6.09 -15.15
C ASP A 22 4.57 5.13 -14.82
N ASP A 23 4.32 4.89 -13.53
CA ASP A 23 3.27 3.98 -13.04
C ASP A 23 2.06 4.76 -12.48
N ALA A 24 0.90 4.11 -12.45
CA ALA A 24 -0.29 4.65 -11.82
C ALA A 24 -0.27 4.34 -10.32
N ILE A 25 -0.21 5.36 -9.47
CA ILE A 25 -0.05 5.16 -8.03
C ILE A 25 -1.37 5.33 -7.28
N VAL A 26 -1.66 4.36 -6.42
CA VAL A 26 -2.74 4.41 -5.43
C VAL A 26 -2.11 4.54 -4.05
N LEU A 27 -2.24 5.72 -3.44
CA LEU A 27 -1.80 5.98 -2.09
C LEU A 27 -2.91 5.57 -1.12
N ALA A 28 -2.63 4.59 -0.27
CA ALA A 28 -3.57 4.06 0.70
C ALA A 28 -3.12 4.40 2.12
N ASP A 29 -4.03 4.82 3.00
CA ASP A 29 -3.70 5.00 4.42
C ASP A 29 -4.89 4.68 5.31
N TYR A 30 -4.63 4.45 6.59
CA TYR A 30 -5.66 4.18 7.58
C TYR A 30 -6.30 5.48 8.07
N GLY A 31 -7.63 5.45 8.29
CA GLY A 31 -8.39 6.61 8.75
C GLY A 31 -8.69 7.63 7.65
N ASP A 32 -8.72 8.91 8.03
CA ASP A 32 -9.06 10.02 7.13
C ASP A 32 -7.93 10.30 6.14
N VAL A 33 -8.22 10.08 4.85
CA VAL A 33 -7.31 10.41 3.75
C VAL A 33 -7.86 11.58 2.92
N PRO A 34 -6.98 12.42 2.34
CA PRO A 34 -7.43 13.50 1.46
C PRO A 34 -8.05 12.93 0.18
N LEU A 35 -9.34 13.16 -0.07
CA LEU A 35 -10.05 12.70 -1.27
C LEU A 35 -9.79 13.59 -2.51
N PHE A 36 -8.52 13.89 -2.79
CA PHE A 36 -8.13 14.69 -3.95
C PHE A 36 -7.40 13.81 -4.98
N PRO A 37 -8.12 13.23 -5.96
CA PRO A 37 -7.48 12.55 -7.07
C PRO A 37 -6.69 13.58 -7.90
N THR A 38 -5.41 13.30 -8.10
CA THR A 38 -4.57 14.04 -9.05
C THR A 38 -4.38 13.21 -10.31
N ALA A 39 -3.88 13.83 -11.38
CA ALA A 39 -3.59 13.09 -12.62
C ALA A 39 -2.50 12.01 -12.46
N LYS A 40 -1.72 12.02 -11.37
CA LYS A 40 -0.59 11.10 -11.14
C LYS A 40 -0.83 10.06 -10.05
N TYR A 41 -1.64 10.39 -9.05
CA TYR A 41 -1.95 9.49 -7.96
C TYR A 41 -3.34 9.75 -7.39
N GLN A 42 -3.95 8.70 -6.86
CA GLN A 42 -5.21 8.76 -6.13
C GLN A 42 -5.00 8.35 -4.67
N PHE A 43 -5.78 8.93 -3.77
CA PHE A 43 -5.81 8.53 -2.38
C PHE A 43 -7.02 7.64 -2.10
N ILE A 44 -6.80 6.56 -1.33
CA ILE A 44 -7.86 5.69 -0.84
C ILE A 44 -7.71 5.49 0.67
N SER A 45 -8.84 5.36 1.36
CA SER A 45 -8.83 4.96 2.77
C SER A 45 -8.82 3.44 2.87
N LEU A 46 -7.96 2.90 3.73
CA LEU A 46 -7.97 1.51 4.15
C LEU A 46 -9.00 1.23 5.27
N GLY A 47 -9.73 2.28 5.69
CA GLY A 47 -10.67 2.23 6.80
C GLY A 47 -9.98 2.25 8.16
N GLU A 48 -10.69 1.73 9.18
CA GLU A 48 -10.10 1.52 10.50
C GLU A 48 -9.06 0.41 10.47
N ARG A 49 -7.94 0.67 11.14
CA ARG A 49 -6.87 -0.32 11.28
C ARG A 49 -7.38 -1.51 12.10
N ASN A 50 -7.30 -2.70 11.51
CA ASN A 50 -7.58 -3.96 12.18
C ASN A 50 -6.44 -4.95 11.90
N ASP A 51 -5.62 -5.17 12.93
CA ASP A 51 -4.41 -5.98 12.85
C ASP A 51 -4.69 -7.46 12.56
N ASP A 52 -5.89 -7.95 12.88
CA ASP A 52 -6.28 -9.35 12.67
C ASP A 52 -6.55 -9.70 11.20
N ILE A 53 -6.79 -8.69 10.36
CA ILE A 53 -7.22 -8.87 8.96
C ILE A 53 -6.39 -8.08 7.95
N ILE A 54 -5.18 -7.62 8.31
CA ILE A 54 -4.38 -6.71 7.48
C ILE A 54 -4.15 -7.24 6.06
N ALA A 55 -3.62 -8.47 5.92
CA ALA A 55 -3.34 -9.05 4.62
C ALA A 55 -4.62 -9.21 3.77
N HIS A 56 -5.73 -9.63 4.39
CA HIS A 56 -7.00 -9.79 3.70
C HIS A 56 -7.58 -8.43 3.25
N ASN A 57 -7.54 -7.43 4.13
CA ASN A 57 -8.03 -6.10 3.82
C ASN A 57 -7.23 -5.48 2.66
N LEU A 58 -5.89 -5.54 2.73
CA LEU A 58 -5.02 -5.01 1.69
C LEU A 58 -5.19 -5.75 0.35
N LEU A 59 -5.41 -7.07 0.38
CA LEU A 59 -5.74 -7.83 -0.82
C LEU A 59 -7.05 -7.36 -1.45
N ASN A 60 -8.11 -7.19 -0.65
CA ASN A 60 -9.39 -6.68 -1.15
C ASN A 60 -9.25 -5.29 -1.78
N HIS A 61 -8.46 -4.40 -1.18
CA HIS A 61 -8.17 -3.09 -1.76
C HIS A 61 -7.38 -3.20 -3.07
N CYS A 62 -6.41 -4.10 -3.17
CA CYS A 62 -5.70 -4.36 -4.43
C CYS A 62 -6.66 -4.84 -5.52
N LEU A 63 -7.59 -5.73 -5.19
CA LEU A 63 -8.58 -6.26 -6.14
C LEU A 63 -9.58 -5.18 -6.58
N ASN A 64 -10.14 -4.41 -5.64
CA ASN A 64 -11.08 -3.33 -5.93
C ASN A 64 -10.47 -2.25 -6.83
N GLU A 65 -9.19 -1.97 -6.60
CA GLU A 65 -8.45 -0.99 -7.38
C GLU A 65 -7.81 -1.58 -8.63
N ALA A 66 -7.90 -2.89 -8.89
CA ALA A 66 -7.16 -3.56 -9.95
C ALA A 66 -5.65 -3.18 -9.94
N ALA A 67 -5.04 -3.25 -8.76
CA ALA A 67 -3.61 -3.02 -8.58
C ALA A 67 -2.80 -4.23 -9.07
N ASP A 68 -1.75 -3.98 -9.84
CA ASP A 68 -0.79 -4.99 -10.31
C ASP A 68 0.26 -5.31 -9.24
N ALA A 69 0.48 -4.39 -8.28
CA ALA A 69 1.46 -4.55 -7.22
C ALA A 69 1.05 -3.82 -5.94
N ILE A 70 1.57 -4.30 -4.81
CA ILE A 70 1.42 -3.67 -3.49
C ILE A 70 2.80 -3.41 -2.88
N LEU A 71 3.00 -2.20 -2.35
CA LEU A 71 4.16 -1.79 -1.57
C LEU A 71 3.69 -1.35 -0.17
N PRO A 72 3.65 -2.26 0.82
CA PRO A 72 3.34 -1.90 2.19
C PRO A 72 4.52 -1.18 2.83
N LEU A 73 4.29 -0.01 3.44
CA LEU A 73 5.32 0.76 4.12
C LEU A 73 5.29 0.61 5.63
N TYR A 74 4.15 0.24 6.24
CA TYR A 74 4.13 0.06 7.69
C TYR A 74 4.70 -1.31 8.10
N ALA A 75 5.51 -1.31 9.16
CA ALA A 75 6.14 -2.54 9.67
C ALA A 75 5.16 -3.67 9.98
N PHE A 76 3.97 -3.35 10.49
CA PHE A 76 2.94 -4.34 10.82
C PHE A 76 2.29 -4.96 9.58
N GLU A 77 2.14 -4.20 8.49
CA GLU A 77 1.62 -4.70 7.22
C GLU A 77 2.62 -5.61 6.53
N ILE A 78 3.89 -5.20 6.52
CA ILE A 78 4.97 -5.94 5.86
C ILE A 78 5.04 -7.36 6.42
N ALA A 79 4.94 -7.52 7.74
CA ALA A 79 4.99 -8.83 8.39
C ALA A 79 3.85 -9.75 7.95
N GLU A 80 2.63 -9.23 7.86
CA GLU A 80 1.46 -10.02 7.47
C GLU A 80 1.41 -10.29 5.95
N ILE A 81 1.74 -9.29 5.12
CA ILE A 81 1.80 -9.47 3.67
C ILE A 81 2.91 -10.45 3.29
N ALA A 82 4.07 -10.38 3.92
CA ALA A 82 5.16 -11.32 3.63
C ALA A 82 4.74 -12.78 3.90
N LYS A 83 3.95 -13.04 4.95
CA LYS A 83 3.39 -14.38 5.22
C LYS A 83 2.37 -14.80 4.17
N SER A 84 1.59 -13.85 3.65
CA SER A 84 0.53 -14.09 2.67
C SER A 84 0.97 -13.84 1.22
N ALA A 85 2.25 -13.66 0.92
CA ALA A 85 2.71 -13.24 -0.41
C ALA A 85 2.25 -14.17 -1.54
N VAL A 86 2.23 -15.48 -1.28
CA VAL A 86 1.73 -16.49 -2.22
C VAL A 86 0.27 -16.21 -2.62
N LEU A 87 -0.59 -15.82 -1.66
CA LEU A 87 -1.98 -15.48 -1.95
C LEU A 87 -2.08 -14.29 -2.89
N PHE A 88 -1.27 -13.25 -2.71
CA PHE A 88 -1.26 -12.09 -3.61
C PHE A 88 -0.82 -12.50 -5.03
N GLU A 89 0.20 -13.35 -5.13
CA GLU A 89 0.68 -13.87 -6.42
C GLU A 89 -0.38 -14.70 -7.16
N GLU A 90 -1.22 -15.46 -6.45
CA GLU A 90 -2.37 -16.19 -7.04
C GLU A 90 -3.36 -15.25 -7.75
N PHE A 91 -3.46 -13.99 -7.29
CA PHE A 91 -4.29 -12.95 -7.91
C PHE A 91 -3.51 -12.07 -8.89
N ASN A 92 -2.28 -12.45 -9.27
CA ASN A 92 -1.36 -11.66 -10.11
C ASN A 92 -0.98 -10.29 -9.51
N ILE A 93 -1.01 -10.17 -8.17
CA ILE A 93 -0.59 -8.95 -7.47
C ILE A 93 0.84 -9.18 -6.97
N ARG A 94 1.77 -8.36 -7.44
CA ARG A 94 3.17 -8.45 -7.02
C ARG A 94 3.37 -7.80 -5.66
N VAL A 95 3.92 -8.55 -4.71
CA VAL A 95 4.35 -7.99 -3.42
C VAL A 95 5.72 -7.35 -3.57
N LEU A 96 5.79 -6.04 -3.37
CA LEU A 96 7.03 -5.27 -3.29
C LEU A 96 7.36 -5.04 -1.82
N LEU A 97 8.59 -5.31 -1.40
CA LEU A 97 9.02 -5.07 -0.03
C LEU A 97 9.87 -3.78 0.03
N PRO A 98 9.58 -2.85 0.96
CA PRO A 98 10.37 -1.64 1.10
C PRO A 98 11.74 -1.93 1.71
N GLU A 99 12.71 -1.07 1.42
CA GLU A 99 13.99 -1.05 2.13
C GLU A 99 13.81 -0.52 3.56
N THR A 100 14.75 -0.86 4.46
CA THR A 100 14.68 -0.46 5.89
C THR A 100 14.49 1.04 6.10
N ALA A 101 15.06 1.89 5.24
CA ALA A 101 14.93 3.35 5.32
C ALA A 101 13.54 3.88 4.94
N GLN A 102 12.73 3.06 4.26
CA GLN A 102 11.40 3.39 3.77
C GLN A 102 10.29 2.90 4.72
N ILE A 103 10.62 1.98 5.64
CA ILE A 103 9.68 1.40 6.60
C ILE A 103 9.22 2.47 7.59
N ILE A 104 7.91 2.57 7.76
CA ILE A 104 7.27 3.41 8.76
C ILE A 104 7.11 2.56 10.03
N PRO A 105 7.81 2.92 11.13
CA PRO A 105 7.69 2.18 12.38
C PRO A 105 6.32 2.44 13.02
N LEU A 106 5.82 1.47 13.79
CA LEU A 106 4.70 1.73 14.70
C LEU A 106 5.12 2.86 15.65
N LYS A 107 4.41 4.00 15.63
CA LYS A 107 4.50 4.93 16.75
C LYS A 107 3.92 4.21 17.97
N LYS A 108 4.76 4.03 18.99
CA LYS A 108 4.33 3.59 20.33
C LYS A 108 3.41 4.62 20.97
#